data_AF-A0A9E0BPR0-F1
#
_entry.id   AF-A0A9E0BPR0-F1
#
_cell.length_a   1.000
_cell.length_b   1.000
_cell.length_c   1.000
_cell.angle_alpha   90.00
_cell.angle_beta   90.00
_cell.angle_gamma   90.00
#
_symmetry.space_group_name_H-M   'P 1'
#
loop_
_entity.id
_entity.type
_entity.pdbx_description
1 polymer ?
#
loop_
_entity_poly.entity_id
_entity_poly.type
_entity_poly.pdbx_seq_one_letter_code
_entity_poly.pdbx_strand_id
1 'polypeptide(L)'
;MEITIGLFSDCGATGQQVYTSVDVNFSSNSCGWLGVQTLPLINGGGVEVSTGPYPVCGVSSCQGGTAYGIRKYVYQGVLQLQGACTDWLVSCELLNRNTVVTSLVSPQDYSLHLEAGFDNQNFPNDSSTVFANPAVLLSCVNDGLFYDPLYTDAAADSVRALLIPSQGIPGPGQPLTNVPYAIGYSPSLPFQTTAGFQFDPVSGIFSGQPAIQEGATVACRFERYRNGSLAGYVVREVQVLIALTCNRPPALSTATIDTMNCGDTNLVLHFAMPLRCNSVATDGSDFRLLGPDGQPLPITGATAMNCSNGLFTDLELQLFQPLITNGNLRLWCKTGSDANTLLNSCGDAQGEGDTLFITLSDCFTGVPRLLNVSVTDPEDSWQAVWEKPAGLDHQQFSAYTVYRNDGPGTDYQPIATITQPDDTVYLDPDPRVADHPIRYAVDLRTNTGFQSARTDSLQTIFLNCTELADSLHIDLEWTAYHGWPATYEVVQFDSSGVPFVVAGSSTTDTVYRYEKPDRNGTYQLRIRTANSGQPVLVSWSNSCRFEVRNTAVVVSTVMTPNNDGRNDNFFVRNLEQYPGSRLRIFDRWGKTVYESGDYRNDWDGGKLQGDTYFYILQVADNRSTEKRGTLTLLR
;
A
#
# COMPACT_ATOMS: atom_id res chain seq x y z
N MET A 1 70.01 -22.60 5.14
CA MET A 1 68.74 -21.95 5.52
C MET A 1 67.83 -21.94 4.31
N GLU A 2 66.61 -22.44 4.42
CA GLU A 2 65.64 -22.35 3.33
C GLU A 2 64.98 -20.97 3.32
N ILE A 3 64.84 -20.36 2.14
CA ILE A 3 64.21 -19.06 1.96
C ILE A 3 63.13 -19.17 0.91
N THR A 4 61.97 -18.57 1.22
CA THR A 4 60.85 -18.43 0.31
C THR A 4 60.43 -16.96 0.26
N ILE A 5 60.33 -16.40 -0.94
CA ILE A 5 59.84 -15.04 -1.19
C ILE A 5 58.55 -15.14 -2.00
N GLY A 6 57.49 -14.54 -1.47
CA GLY A 6 56.20 -14.41 -2.16
C GLY A 6 56.01 -12.98 -2.66
N LEU A 7 55.96 -12.78 -3.97
CA LEU A 7 55.73 -11.49 -4.62
C LEU A 7 54.36 -11.47 -5.28
N PHE A 8 53.72 -10.30 -5.29
CA PHE A 8 52.42 -10.09 -5.92
C PHE A 8 52.57 -9.04 -7.01
N SER A 9 52.01 -9.30 -8.19
CA SER A 9 52.00 -8.38 -9.31
C SER A 9 50.61 -8.30 -9.90
N ASP A 10 50.21 -7.09 -10.29
CA ASP A 10 48.99 -6.88 -11.05
C ASP A 10 49.17 -7.33 -12.50
N CYS A 11 48.07 -7.80 -13.09
CA CYS A 11 48.07 -8.30 -14.46
C CYS A 11 47.66 -7.24 -15.49
N GLY A 12 47.23 -6.05 -15.03
CA GLY A 12 46.69 -4.98 -15.89
C GLY A 12 47.74 -4.00 -16.44
N ALA A 13 48.96 -4.01 -15.92
CA ALA A 13 50.02 -3.11 -16.38
C ALA A 13 50.59 -3.59 -17.72
N THR A 14 50.57 -2.73 -18.75
CA THR A 14 51.34 -2.94 -19.98
C THR A 14 52.82 -3.11 -19.63
N GLY A 15 53.37 -4.31 -19.83
CA GLY A 15 54.77 -4.62 -19.52
C GLY A 15 55.01 -5.34 -18.20
N GLN A 16 54.07 -6.17 -17.72
CA GLN A 16 54.24 -7.05 -16.55
C GLN A 16 55.64 -7.69 -16.53
N GLN A 17 56.52 -7.21 -15.65
CA GLN A 17 57.84 -7.80 -15.46
C GLN A 17 57.69 -9.07 -14.62
N VAL A 18 57.64 -10.21 -15.30
CA VAL A 18 57.76 -11.52 -14.65
C VAL A 18 59.25 -11.81 -14.50
N TYR A 19 59.75 -11.75 -13.27
CA TYR A 19 61.11 -12.17 -12.96
C TYR A 19 61.18 -13.70 -12.97
N THR A 20 62.04 -14.29 -13.80
CA THR A 20 62.28 -15.75 -13.78
C THR A 20 63.14 -16.17 -12.59
N SER A 21 63.81 -15.20 -11.97
CA SER A 21 64.59 -15.34 -10.74
C SER A 21 64.72 -14.00 -10.05
N VAL A 22 64.96 -14.00 -8.74
CA VAL A 22 65.23 -12.79 -7.94
C VAL A 22 66.55 -12.92 -7.21
N ASP A 23 67.29 -11.82 -7.12
CA ASP A 23 68.51 -11.76 -6.31
C ASP A 23 68.17 -11.42 -4.86
N VAL A 24 68.76 -12.18 -3.95
CA VAL A 24 68.61 -12.03 -2.51
C VAL A 24 69.97 -11.72 -1.92
N ASN A 25 70.09 -10.54 -1.32
CA ASN A 25 71.27 -10.14 -0.57
C ASN A 25 71.17 -10.72 0.85
N PHE A 26 72.28 -11.20 1.39
CA PHE A 26 72.35 -11.61 2.78
C PHE A 26 73.67 -11.17 3.42
N SER A 27 73.61 -10.66 4.64
CA SER A 27 74.77 -10.11 5.33
C SER A 27 74.67 -10.30 6.84
N SER A 28 75.82 -10.24 7.51
CA SER A 28 75.92 -10.18 8.97
C SER A 28 77.11 -9.30 9.32
N ASN A 29 76.88 -8.25 10.12
CA ASN A 29 77.96 -7.37 10.57
C ASN A 29 78.79 -8.05 11.65
N SER A 30 78.15 -8.78 12.57
CA SER A 30 78.82 -9.50 13.66
C SER A 30 79.82 -10.56 13.14
N CYS A 31 79.53 -11.18 12.00
CA CYS A 31 80.41 -12.15 11.37
C CYS A 31 81.19 -11.61 10.14
N GLY A 32 80.97 -10.36 9.74
CA GLY A 32 81.67 -9.73 8.62
C GLY A 32 81.38 -10.36 7.25
N TRP A 33 80.17 -10.88 7.04
CA TRP A 33 79.77 -11.53 5.79
C TRP A 33 78.84 -10.67 4.94
N LEU A 34 79.03 -10.76 3.63
CA LEU A 34 78.14 -10.22 2.60
C LEU A 34 78.08 -11.23 1.46
N GLY A 35 76.88 -11.52 0.98
CA GLY A 35 76.65 -12.45 -0.12
C GLY A 35 75.38 -12.10 -0.90
N VAL A 36 75.30 -12.66 -2.10
CA VAL A 36 74.12 -12.58 -2.97
C VAL A 36 73.82 -13.97 -3.48
N GLN A 37 72.55 -14.33 -3.50
CA GLN A 37 72.09 -15.57 -4.10
C GLN A 37 70.85 -15.34 -4.96
N THR A 38 70.90 -15.87 -6.18
CA THR A 38 69.77 -15.86 -7.10
C THR A 38 68.83 -17.02 -6.80
N LEU A 39 67.55 -16.71 -6.51
CA LEU A 39 66.50 -17.70 -6.25
C LEU A 39 65.64 -17.91 -7.50
N PRO A 40 65.45 -19.15 -7.96
CA PRO A 40 64.58 -19.45 -9.09
C PRO A 40 63.10 -19.31 -8.73
N LEU A 41 62.29 -18.95 -9.72
CA LEU A 41 60.83 -19.02 -9.67
C LEU A 41 60.37 -20.49 -9.68
N ILE A 42 59.59 -20.92 -8.69
CA ILE A 42 59.20 -22.34 -8.54
C ILE A 42 57.80 -22.65 -9.07
N ASN A 43 56.91 -21.66 -9.21
CA ASN A 43 55.51 -21.86 -9.60
C ASN A 43 55.19 -21.38 -11.03
N GLY A 44 56.18 -21.39 -11.93
CA GLY A 44 55.98 -21.08 -13.35
C GLY A 44 55.44 -19.67 -13.57
N GLY A 45 54.35 -19.51 -14.32
CA GLY A 45 53.76 -18.20 -14.67
C GLY A 45 53.06 -17.44 -13.53
N GLY A 46 53.24 -17.86 -12.28
CA GLY A 46 52.52 -17.36 -11.12
C GLY A 46 51.11 -17.97 -10.99
N VAL A 47 50.54 -17.91 -9.78
CA VAL A 47 49.17 -18.36 -9.49
C VAL A 47 48.29 -17.14 -9.30
N GLU A 48 47.15 -17.09 -9.98
CA GLU A 48 46.19 -16.02 -9.80
C GLU A 48 45.58 -16.06 -8.39
N VAL A 49 45.58 -14.91 -7.71
CA VAL A 49 45.08 -14.72 -6.34
C VAL A 49 44.15 -13.52 -6.27
N SER A 50 43.41 -13.24 -7.35
CA SER A 50 42.46 -12.12 -7.49
C SER A 50 41.23 -12.20 -6.56
N THR A 51 41.31 -12.95 -5.46
CA THR A 51 40.22 -13.20 -4.50
C THR A 51 40.21 -12.10 -3.44
N GLY A 52 39.46 -11.03 -3.70
CA GLY A 52 38.97 -10.10 -2.68
C GLY A 52 37.45 -10.26 -2.47
N PRO A 53 36.87 -9.72 -1.39
CA PRO A 53 35.42 -9.81 -1.11
C PRO A 53 34.55 -9.07 -2.14
N TYR A 54 35.15 -8.28 -3.03
CA TYR A 54 34.44 -7.53 -4.06
C TYR A 54 35.17 -7.68 -5.40
N PRO A 55 34.74 -8.58 -6.29
CA PRO A 55 35.28 -8.64 -7.62
C PRO A 55 34.88 -7.37 -8.39
N VAL A 56 35.87 -6.73 -9.02
CA VAL A 56 35.58 -5.93 -10.21
C VAL A 56 35.03 -6.94 -11.23
N CYS A 57 33.83 -6.72 -11.78
CA CYS A 57 33.21 -7.72 -12.64
C CYS A 57 34.06 -8.07 -13.87
N GLY A 58 34.04 -9.33 -14.26
CA GLY A 58 34.57 -9.81 -15.53
C GLY A 58 35.77 -10.74 -15.38
N VAL A 59 36.26 -11.19 -16.52
CA VAL A 59 37.53 -11.92 -16.61
C VAL A 59 38.62 -10.99 -16.06
N SER A 60 39.46 -11.49 -15.17
CA SER A 60 40.55 -10.69 -14.62
C SER A 60 41.54 -10.31 -15.72
N SER A 61 42.30 -9.24 -15.50
CA SER A 61 43.40 -8.87 -16.39
C SER A 61 44.44 -9.98 -16.51
N CYS A 62 44.52 -10.91 -15.54
CA CYS A 62 45.40 -12.10 -15.62
C CYS A 62 44.97 -13.11 -16.68
N GLN A 63 43.73 -13.02 -17.15
CA GLN A 63 43.10 -13.89 -18.13
C GLN A 63 42.66 -13.11 -19.38
N GLY A 64 43.13 -11.86 -19.54
CA GLY A 64 42.85 -11.02 -20.71
C GLY A 64 41.55 -10.21 -20.64
N GLY A 65 40.90 -10.13 -19.47
CA GLY A 65 39.78 -9.23 -19.26
C GLY A 65 40.16 -7.90 -18.61
N THR A 66 39.16 -7.19 -18.10
CA THR A 66 39.30 -5.82 -17.58
C THR A 66 39.21 -5.72 -16.05
N ALA A 67 38.81 -6.79 -15.38
CA ALA A 67 38.75 -6.82 -13.93
C ALA A 67 40.17 -6.81 -13.33
N TYR A 68 40.36 -6.18 -12.18
CA TYR A 68 41.68 -6.11 -11.55
C TYR A 68 42.16 -7.52 -11.16
N GLY A 69 43.22 -8.01 -11.81
CA GLY A 69 43.80 -9.32 -11.57
C GLY A 69 45.16 -9.24 -10.87
N ILE A 70 45.43 -10.18 -9.97
CA ILE A 70 46.70 -10.30 -9.24
C ILE A 70 47.26 -11.71 -9.39
N ARG A 71 48.57 -11.83 -9.61
CA ARG A 71 49.32 -13.09 -9.55
C ARG A 71 50.33 -13.11 -8.41
N LYS A 72 50.43 -14.26 -7.75
CA LYS A 72 51.46 -14.60 -6.77
C LYS A 72 52.59 -15.38 -7.43
N TYR A 73 53.80 -14.87 -7.30
CA TYR A 73 55.05 -15.49 -7.73
C TYR A 73 55.83 -15.96 -6.49
N VAL A 74 56.32 -17.19 -6.53
CA VAL A 74 57.05 -17.79 -5.40
C VAL A 74 58.47 -18.12 -5.85
N TYR A 75 59.46 -17.59 -5.14
CA TYR A 75 60.88 -17.85 -5.37
C TYR A 75 61.42 -18.57 -4.14
N GLN A 76 62.17 -19.64 -4.36
CA GLN A 76 62.62 -20.49 -3.26
C GLN A 76 64.01 -21.04 -3.51
N GLY A 77 64.80 -21.14 -2.45
CA GLY A 77 66.11 -21.78 -2.49
C GLY A 77 66.75 -21.89 -1.12
N VAL A 78 67.99 -22.36 -1.08
CA VAL A 78 68.73 -22.61 0.16
C VAL A 78 69.95 -21.70 0.21
N LEU A 79 69.99 -20.79 1.18
CA LEU A 79 71.18 -20.00 1.51
C LEU A 79 72.19 -20.82 2.31
N GLN A 80 73.46 -20.76 1.89
CA GLN A 80 74.60 -21.34 2.60
C GLN A 80 75.23 -20.28 3.50
N LEU A 81 74.86 -20.30 4.78
CA LEU A 81 75.37 -19.36 5.78
C LEU A 81 76.75 -19.83 6.29
N GLN A 82 77.72 -18.91 6.33
CA GLN A 82 79.09 -19.19 6.75
C GLN A 82 79.27 -18.94 8.26
N GLY A 83 78.46 -19.63 9.06
CA GLY A 83 78.49 -19.56 10.53
C GLY A 83 77.17 -19.20 11.18
N ALA A 84 77.22 -19.16 12.51
CA ALA A 84 76.12 -18.74 13.37
C ALA A 84 76.40 -17.32 13.88
N CYS A 85 75.48 -16.38 13.63
CA CYS A 85 75.61 -14.95 13.88
C CYS A 85 74.31 -14.41 14.47
N THR A 86 74.41 -13.30 15.22
CA THR A 86 73.26 -12.72 15.94
C THR A 86 72.45 -11.72 15.12
N ASP A 87 72.88 -11.40 13.90
CA ASP A 87 72.41 -10.24 13.15
C ASP A 87 72.32 -10.49 11.64
N TRP A 88 71.96 -11.71 11.23
CA TRP A 88 71.75 -11.97 9.81
C TRP A 88 70.60 -11.11 9.28
N LEU A 89 70.85 -10.44 8.17
CA LEU A 89 69.89 -9.70 7.38
C LEU A 89 69.80 -10.35 6.01
N VAL A 90 68.58 -10.61 5.54
CA VAL A 90 68.27 -11.04 4.19
C VAL A 90 67.36 -10.02 3.56
N SER A 91 67.69 -9.53 2.37
CA SER A 91 66.87 -8.55 1.65
C SER A 91 66.75 -8.85 0.17
N CYS A 92 65.64 -8.41 -0.42
CA CYS A 92 65.35 -8.51 -1.85
C CYS A 92 64.84 -7.14 -2.33
N GLU A 93 65.32 -6.72 -3.50
CA GLU A 93 65.01 -5.43 -4.11
C GLU A 93 64.43 -5.66 -5.49
N LEU A 94 63.29 -5.04 -5.77
CA LEU A 94 62.64 -5.11 -7.08
C LEU A 94 62.38 -3.70 -7.57
N LEU A 95 62.85 -3.39 -8.77
CA LEU A 95 62.68 -2.05 -9.34
C LEU A 95 61.22 -1.83 -9.75
N ASN A 96 60.81 -0.55 -9.78
CA ASN A 96 59.51 -0.09 -10.25
C ASN A 96 58.31 -0.61 -9.43
N ARG A 97 58.05 0.01 -8.26
CA ARG A 97 56.80 -0.22 -7.52
C ARG A 97 55.58 0.10 -8.39
N ASN A 98 54.45 -0.51 -8.04
CA ASN A 98 53.20 -0.29 -8.75
C ASN A 98 52.78 1.19 -8.67
N THR A 99 52.56 1.82 -9.83
CA THR A 99 52.16 3.22 -9.97
C THR A 99 50.73 3.50 -9.51
N VAL A 100 49.92 2.47 -9.26
CA VAL A 100 48.58 2.62 -8.67
C VAL A 100 48.63 3.14 -7.24
N VAL A 101 49.79 3.01 -6.56
CA VAL A 101 49.99 3.52 -5.20
C VAL A 101 50.12 5.05 -5.24
N THR A 102 49.04 5.74 -4.92
CA THR A 102 48.96 7.20 -4.87
C THR A 102 49.27 7.77 -3.48
N SER A 103 49.32 6.93 -2.44
CA SER A 103 49.68 7.35 -1.06
C SER A 103 51.17 7.70 -0.91
N LEU A 104 52.01 7.33 -1.88
CA LEU A 104 53.46 7.58 -1.91
C LEU A 104 53.80 8.59 -3.03
N VAL A 105 54.90 9.33 -2.87
CA VAL A 105 55.42 10.25 -3.89
C VAL A 105 56.32 9.49 -4.86
N SER A 106 55.94 9.49 -6.14
CA SER A 106 56.70 8.83 -7.22
C SER A 106 57.16 7.41 -6.89
N PRO A 107 56.25 6.49 -6.51
CA PRO A 107 56.62 5.15 -6.04
C PRO A 107 57.48 4.37 -7.06
N GLN A 108 57.28 4.60 -8.36
CA GLN A 108 58.03 3.95 -9.43
C GLN A 108 59.53 4.25 -9.40
N ASP A 109 59.94 5.37 -8.78
CA ASP A 109 61.36 5.77 -8.68
C ASP A 109 62.09 5.03 -7.54
N TYR A 110 61.37 4.27 -6.71
CA TYR A 110 61.91 3.50 -5.60
C TYR A 110 61.71 1.99 -5.84
N SER A 111 62.67 1.17 -5.39
CA SER A 111 62.49 -0.28 -5.33
C SER A 111 61.46 -0.71 -4.29
N LEU A 112 60.78 -1.83 -4.54
CA LEU A 112 60.15 -2.62 -3.48
C LEU A 112 61.26 -3.35 -2.71
N HIS A 113 61.47 -2.93 -1.46
CA HIS A 113 62.40 -3.54 -0.53
C HIS A 113 61.65 -4.49 0.41
N LEU A 114 62.08 -5.75 0.46
CA LEU A 114 61.64 -6.72 1.45
C LEU A 114 62.84 -7.20 2.25
N GLU A 115 62.69 -7.34 3.56
CA GLU A 115 63.75 -7.85 4.42
C GLU A 115 63.25 -8.79 5.52
N ALA A 116 64.15 -9.66 5.96
CA ALA A 116 63.99 -10.48 7.15
C ALA A 116 65.31 -10.54 7.91
N GLY A 117 65.26 -10.33 9.22
CA GLY A 117 66.40 -10.49 10.11
C GLY A 117 66.26 -11.70 11.01
N PHE A 118 67.36 -12.36 11.35
CA PHE A 118 67.34 -13.51 12.27
C PHE A 118 68.66 -13.70 13.00
N ASP A 119 68.57 -14.35 14.15
CA ASP A 119 69.71 -14.74 14.98
C ASP A 119 69.79 -16.27 15.04
N ASN A 120 70.68 -16.86 14.24
CA ASN A 120 70.88 -18.31 14.22
C ASN A 120 71.98 -18.78 15.20
N GLN A 121 72.56 -17.87 15.99
CA GLN A 121 73.51 -18.19 17.04
C GLN A 121 72.81 -18.50 18.36
N ASN A 122 71.89 -17.63 18.78
CA ASN A 122 71.13 -17.81 20.01
C ASN A 122 69.85 -18.62 19.79
N PHE A 123 69.30 -18.63 18.57
CA PHE A 123 68.07 -19.35 18.22
C PHE A 123 68.30 -20.28 17.00
N PRO A 124 69.10 -21.34 17.14
CA PRO A 124 69.34 -22.27 16.04
C PRO A 124 68.06 -23.04 15.67
N ASN A 125 67.88 -23.33 14.38
CA ASN A 125 66.73 -24.05 13.81
C ASN A 125 65.36 -23.37 14.00
N ASP A 126 65.36 -22.06 14.18
CA ASP A 126 64.14 -21.27 14.32
C ASP A 126 63.59 -20.85 12.94
N SER A 127 62.27 -20.68 12.85
CA SER A 127 61.59 -20.29 11.60
C SER A 127 61.05 -18.87 11.69
N SER A 128 60.94 -18.19 10.55
CA SER A 128 60.27 -16.89 10.48
C SER A 128 58.75 -17.05 10.62
N THR A 129 58.08 -15.94 10.94
CA THR A 129 56.62 -15.87 10.90
C THR A 129 56.10 -16.12 9.48
N VAL A 130 55.12 -16.99 9.34
CA VAL A 130 54.47 -17.31 8.05
C VAL A 130 53.09 -16.66 7.99
N PHE A 131 52.70 -16.18 6.81
CA PHE A 131 51.43 -15.48 6.59
C PHE A 131 50.57 -16.25 5.59
N ALA A 132 49.32 -16.52 5.95
CA ALA A 132 48.40 -17.22 5.06
C ALA A 132 47.73 -16.29 4.04
N ASN A 133 47.31 -15.10 4.46
CA ASN A 133 46.59 -14.17 3.59
C ASN A 133 47.54 -13.42 2.65
N PRO A 134 47.15 -13.13 1.38
CA PRO A 134 47.96 -12.37 0.42
C PRO A 134 48.39 -10.99 0.94
N ALA A 135 49.51 -10.46 0.44
CA ALA A 135 49.97 -9.10 0.75
C ALA A 135 49.30 -8.04 -0.17
N VAL A 136 48.07 -8.29 -0.58
CA VAL A 136 47.26 -7.38 -1.39
C VAL A 136 45.82 -7.43 -0.89
N LEU A 137 45.15 -6.29 -0.89
CA LEU A 137 43.76 -6.15 -0.47
C LEU A 137 42.98 -5.22 -1.42
N LEU A 138 41.76 -5.62 -1.77
CA LEU A 138 40.83 -4.79 -2.54
C LEU A 138 39.66 -4.37 -1.64
N SER A 139 39.29 -3.10 -1.69
CA SER A 139 38.14 -2.51 -0.99
C SER A 139 37.52 -1.39 -1.83
N CYS A 140 36.46 -0.76 -1.31
CA CYS A 140 35.85 0.41 -1.93
C CYS A 140 35.64 1.58 -0.99
N VAL A 141 35.39 2.74 -1.58
CA VAL A 141 35.01 3.95 -0.85
C VAL A 141 33.77 3.67 0.00
N ASN A 142 33.80 4.15 1.24
CA ASN A 142 32.77 3.97 2.28
C ASN A 142 32.53 2.54 2.76
N ASP A 143 33.26 1.55 2.26
CA ASP A 143 33.18 0.18 2.77
C ASP A 143 34.12 -0.03 3.96
N GLY A 144 33.68 -0.82 4.94
CA GLY A 144 34.58 -1.25 6.02
C GLY A 144 35.70 -2.11 5.46
N LEU A 145 36.94 -1.62 5.53
CA LEU A 145 38.15 -2.36 5.17
C LEU A 145 38.68 -3.08 6.41
N PHE A 146 38.96 -4.36 6.26
CA PHE A 146 39.56 -5.20 7.29
C PHE A 146 40.63 -6.11 6.66
N TYR A 147 41.83 -6.11 7.22
CA TYR A 147 42.92 -6.99 6.82
C TYR A 147 43.45 -7.77 8.01
N ASP A 148 43.41 -9.09 7.92
CA ASP A 148 44.09 -9.99 8.83
C ASP A 148 45.28 -10.64 8.09
N PRO A 149 46.53 -10.44 8.53
CA PRO A 149 47.68 -11.13 7.94
C PRO A 149 47.63 -12.67 8.14
N LEU A 150 46.82 -13.14 9.10
CA LEU A 150 46.67 -14.53 9.53
C LEU A 150 48.03 -15.21 9.68
N TYR A 151 48.83 -14.68 10.62
CA TYR A 151 50.19 -15.14 10.82
C TYR A 151 50.24 -16.36 11.76
N THR A 152 51.20 -17.23 11.52
CA THR A 152 51.52 -18.36 12.40
C THR A 152 53.00 -18.33 12.75
N ASP A 153 53.30 -18.52 14.04
CA ASP A 153 54.64 -18.76 14.55
C ASP A 153 54.73 -20.19 15.08
N ALA A 154 55.55 -21.02 14.45
CA ALA A 154 55.66 -22.45 14.74
C ALA A 154 56.17 -22.78 16.15
N ALA A 155 56.76 -21.82 16.88
CA ALA A 155 57.31 -22.06 18.22
C ALA A 155 56.57 -21.35 19.38
N ALA A 156 55.38 -20.78 19.14
CA ALA A 156 54.38 -20.41 20.16
C ALA A 156 54.88 -19.58 21.39
N ASP A 157 55.63 -18.49 21.19
CA ASP A 157 56.01 -17.54 22.25
C ASP A 157 55.26 -16.20 22.11
N SER A 158 55.80 -15.21 21.38
CA SER A 158 55.14 -13.92 21.13
C SER A 158 55.64 -13.24 19.85
N VAL A 159 54.72 -12.57 19.15
CA VAL A 159 54.98 -11.75 17.97
C VAL A 159 54.45 -10.34 18.24
N ARG A 160 55.19 -9.33 17.80
CA ARG A 160 54.80 -7.92 17.85
C ARG A 160 54.85 -7.33 16.45
N ALA A 161 53.75 -6.72 16.04
CA ALA A 161 53.64 -6.02 14.77
C ALA A 161 53.86 -4.51 14.96
N LEU A 162 54.60 -3.91 14.03
CA LEU A 162 54.97 -2.50 14.01
C LEU A 162 54.64 -1.90 12.66
N LEU A 163 53.88 -0.80 12.62
CA LEU A 163 53.81 0.02 11.42
C LEU A 163 55.16 0.69 11.19
N ILE A 164 55.69 0.53 9.98
CA ILE A 164 56.90 1.17 9.52
C ILE A 164 56.60 1.93 8.23
N PRO A 165 57.38 2.96 7.87
CA PRO A 165 57.29 3.52 6.53
C PRO A 165 57.68 2.48 5.48
N SER A 166 57.04 2.54 4.31
CA SER A 166 57.51 1.80 3.13
C SER A 166 58.95 2.22 2.82
N GLN A 167 59.83 1.26 2.56
CA GLN A 167 61.25 1.50 2.30
C GLN A 167 61.63 1.11 0.88
N GLY A 168 62.62 1.78 0.32
CA GLY A 168 63.07 1.49 -1.03
C GLY A 168 64.37 2.21 -1.36
N ILE A 169 65.02 1.73 -2.41
CA ILE A 169 66.22 2.33 -2.97
C ILE A 169 65.82 3.22 -4.16
N PRO A 170 66.15 4.53 -4.15
CA PRO A 170 65.74 5.48 -5.19
C PRO A 170 66.54 5.36 -6.51
N GLY A 171 67.45 4.39 -6.59
CA GLY A 171 68.25 4.11 -7.78
C GLY A 171 69.50 3.28 -7.48
N PRO A 172 70.11 2.63 -8.49
CA PRO A 172 71.29 1.80 -8.29
C PRO A 172 72.41 2.53 -7.54
N GLY A 173 72.92 1.92 -6.47
CA GLY A 173 74.03 2.47 -5.66
C GLY A 173 73.62 3.54 -4.63
N GLN A 174 72.33 3.85 -4.49
CA GLN A 174 71.83 4.70 -3.41
C GLN A 174 71.51 3.86 -2.16
N PRO A 175 71.58 4.46 -0.94
CA PRO A 175 71.21 3.77 0.28
C PRO A 175 69.69 3.51 0.35
N LEU A 176 69.31 2.49 1.11
CA LEU A 176 67.91 2.26 1.50
C LEU A 176 67.39 3.49 2.26
N THR A 177 66.21 3.96 1.89
CA THR A 177 65.55 5.09 2.55
C THR A 177 64.06 4.84 2.72
N ASN A 178 63.39 5.67 3.51
CA ASN A 178 61.94 5.70 3.57
C ASN A 178 61.40 6.34 2.29
N VAL A 179 60.43 5.68 1.64
CA VAL A 179 59.72 6.25 0.50
C VAL A 179 58.84 7.40 1.01
N PRO A 180 58.95 8.62 0.45
CA PRO A 180 58.14 9.75 0.91
C PRO A 180 56.65 9.49 0.71
N TYR A 181 55.85 9.75 1.75
CA TYR A 181 54.39 9.74 1.65
C TYR A 181 53.88 11.04 1.02
N ALA A 182 52.80 10.95 0.25
CA ALA A 182 52.11 12.13 -0.27
C ALA A 182 51.52 12.96 0.88
N ILE A 183 51.20 14.24 0.62
CA ILE A 183 50.63 15.13 1.65
C ILE A 183 49.33 14.53 2.20
N GLY A 184 49.24 14.43 3.53
CA GLY A 184 48.08 13.86 4.21
C GLY A 184 48.16 12.36 4.50
N TYR A 185 49.26 11.69 4.11
CA TYR A 185 49.49 10.26 4.38
C TYR A 185 50.69 10.04 5.30
N SER A 186 50.68 8.92 6.02
CA SER A 186 51.75 8.48 6.91
C SER A 186 51.63 6.99 7.19
N PRO A 187 52.61 6.34 7.84
CA PRO A 187 52.46 4.95 8.26
C PRO A 187 51.23 4.70 9.15
N SER A 188 50.84 5.68 9.99
CA SER A 188 49.65 5.63 10.85
C SER A 188 48.36 6.07 10.16
N LEU A 189 48.44 6.58 8.93
CA LEU A 189 47.29 6.94 8.08
C LEU A 189 47.67 6.65 6.61
N PRO A 190 47.72 5.37 6.23
CA PRO A 190 48.26 4.96 4.93
C PRO A 190 47.31 5.24 3.76
N PHE A 191 46.00 5.39 4.03
CA PHE A 191 44.96 5.82 3.11
C PHE A 191 43.98 6.77 3.83
N GLN A 192 43.24 7.59 3.09
CA GLN A 192 42.25 8.52 3.65
C GLN A 192 41.07 7.74 4.21
N THR A 193 40.63 8.12 5.42
CA THR A 193 39.55 7.43 6.12
C THR A 193 38.49 8.39 6.62
N THR A 194 37.24 7.94 6.66
CA THR A 194 36.13 8.68 7.29
C THR A 194 36.04 8.45 8.80
N ALA A 195 36.47 7.27 9.27
CA ALA A 195 36.37 6.82 10.66
C ALA A 195 37.74 6.54 11.31
N GLY A 196 38.83 7.02 10.71
CA GLY A 196 40.21 6.75 11.16
C GLY A 196 40.76 5.40 10.69
N PHE A 197 42.09 5.26 10.81
CA PHE A 197 42.81 4.01 10.58
C PHE A 197 43.16 3.36 11.93
N GLN A 198 42.91 2.05 12.05
CA GLN A 198 43.18 1.27 13.25
C GLN A 198 44.20 0.17 12.92
N PHE A 199 45.15 -0.05 13.83
CA PHE A 199 46.16 -1.09 13.73
C PHE A 199 46.37 -1.74 15.09
N ASP A 200 46.30 -3.06 15.15
CA ASP A 200 46.60 -3.83 16.35
C ASP A 200 48.08 -4.27 16.33
N PRO A 201 48.92 -3.79 17.26
CA PRO A 201 50.33 -4.15 17.32
C PRO A 201 50.59 -5.59 17.81
N VAL A 202 49.57 -6.35 18.21
CA VAL A 202 49.71 -7.76 18.59
C VAL A 202 49.42 -8.68 17.40
N SER A 203 48.29 -8.48 16.74
CA SER A 203 47.87 -9.31 15.60
C SER A 203 48.38 -8.81 14.25
N GLY A 204 48.82 -7.55 14.15
CA GLY A 204 49.12 -6.91 12.87
C GLY A 204 47.88 -6.68 11.99
N ILE A 205 46.67 -6.89 12.54
CA ILE A 205 45.41 -6.57 11.90
C ILE A 205 45.30 -5.07 11.72
N PHE A 206 44.81 -4.64 10.55
CA PHE A 206 44.41 -3.25 10.35
C PHE A 206 43.02 -3.13 9.74
N SER A 207 42.37 -2.01 10.04
CA SER A 207 41.05 -1.69 9.54
C SER A 207 40.84 -0.20 9.39
N GLY A 208 39.88 0.19 8.55
CA GLY A 208 39.45 1.57 8.38
C GLY A 208 38.29 1.64 7.40
N GLN A 209 37.66 2.80 7.27
CA GLN A 209 36.65 3.05 6.24
C GLN A 209 37.23 4.02 5.20
N PRO A 210 37.60 3.57 3.99
CA PRO A 210 38.22 4.42 2.97
C PRO A 210 37.30 5.57 2.54
N ALA A 211 37.86 6.77 2.40
CA ALA A 211 37.09 7.97 2.05
C ALA A 211 37.10 8.31 0.56
N ILE A 212 38.11 7.87 -0.19
CA ILE A 212 38.31 8.20 -1.61
C ILE A 212 38.88 7.00 -2.37
N GLN A 213 38.75 7.02 -3.69
CA GLN A 213 39.40 6.05 -4.58
C GLN A 213 40.91 6.32 -4.62
N GLU A 214 41.73 5.34 -4.25
CA GLU A 214 43.18 5.47 -4.20
C GLU A 214 43.89 4.11 -4.11
N GLY A 215 45.20 4.09 -4.35
CA GLY A 215 46.06 2.96 -3.98
C GLY A 215 47.00 3.35 -2.84
N ALA A 216 47.16 2.47 -1.87
CA ALA A 216 47.97 2.70 -0.69
C ALA A 216 48.90 1.52 -0.39
N THR A 217 49.91 1.77 0.45
CA THR A 217 50.78 0.71 1.00
C THR A 217 50.77 0.76 2.52
N VAL A 218 50.70 -0.43 3.13
CA VAL A 218 50.82 -0.62 4.57
C VAL A 218 52.03 -1.52 4.81
N ALA A 219 53.14 -0.94 5.28
CA ALA A 219 54.35 -1.69 5.62
C ALA A 219 54.36 -2.01 7.13
N CYS A 220 54.51 -3.30 7.44
CA CYS A 220 54.51 -3.82 8.79
C CYS A 220 55.76 -4.66 9.04
N ARG A 221 56.43 -4.43 10.17
CA ARG A 221 57.50 -5.30 10.69
C ARG A 221 56.93 -6.22 11.76
N PHE A 222 57.05 -7.52 11.56
CA PHE A 222 56.66 -8.54 12.54
C PHE A 222 57.91 -9.01 13.27
N GLU A 223 58.07 -8.59 14.51
CA GLU A 223 59.15 -9.00 15.40
C GLU A 223 58.73 -10.25 16.18
N ARG A 224 59.62 -11.24 16.21
CA ARG A 224 59.39 -12.50 16.90
C ARG A 224 60.35 -12.63 18.07
N TYR A 225 59.82 -12.94 19.24
CA TYR A 225 60.59 -13.07 20.46
C TYR A 225 60.65 -14.53 20.92
N ARG A 226 61.77 -14.90 21.53
CA ARG A 226 62.01 -16.18 22.19
C ARG A 226 62.54 -15.91 23.58
N ASN A 227 61.82 -16.35 24.61
CA ASN A 227 62.17 -16.07 26.02
C ASN A 227 62.44 -14.56 26.31
N GLY A 228 61.73 -13.65 25.63
CA GLY A 228 61.89 -12.19 25.81
C GLY A 228 63.02 -11.55 25.01
N SER A 229 63.84 -12.31 24.28
CA SER A 229 64.87 -11.80 23.37
C SER A 229 64.37 -11.83 21.92
N LEU A 230 64.74 -10.81 21.11
CA LEU A 230 64.38 -10.74 19.70
C LEU A 230 65.12 -11.84 18.93
N ALA A 231 64.39 -12.80 18.38
CA ALA A 231 64.94 -13.91 17.63
C ALA A 231 64.98 -13.66 16.12
N GLY A 232 64.10 -12.79 15.64
CA GLY A 232 64.10 -12.35 14.25
C GLY A 232 62.91 -11.47 13.92
N TYR A 233 62.84 -11.02 12.68
CA TYR A 233 61.73 -10.25 12.17
C TYR A 233 61.53 -10.44 10.67
N VAL A 234 60.33 -10.13 10.18
CA VAL A 234 60.01 -10.07 8.74
C VAL A 234 59.28 -8.77 8.45
N VAL A 235 59.70 -8.07 7.40
CA VAL A 235 58.97 -6.94 6.84
C VAL A 235 58.00 -7.45 5.78
N ARG A 236 56.74 -7.02 5.91
CA ARG A 236 55.67 -7.30 4.97
C ARG A 236 55.08 -5.98 4.52
N GLU A 237 55.00 -5.79 3.21
CA GLU A 237 54.31 -4.64 2.63
C GLU A 237 53.03 -5.10 1.96
N VAL A 238 51.90 -4.55 2.38
CA VAL A 238 50.57 -4.86 1.86
C VAL A 238 50.12 -3.72 0.95
N GLN A 239 49.81 -4.03 -0.31
CA GLN A 239 49.20 -3.08 -1.24
C GLN A 239 47.69 -3.07 -1.05
N VAL A 240 47.10 -1.90 -0.80
CA VAL A 240 45.66 -1.70 -0.64
C VAL A 240 45.15 -0.95 -1.86
N LEU A 241 44.19 -1.54 -2.58
CA LEU A 241 43.52 -0.90 -3.71
C LEU A 241 42.09 -0.56 -3.32
N ILE A 242 41.74 0.73 -3.35
CA ILE A 242 40.41 1.23 -3.05
C ILE A 242 39.76 1.69 -4.35
N ALA A 243 38.75 0.95 -4.81
CA ALA A 243 37.93 1.32 -5.96
C ALA A 243 36.80 2.29 -5.55
N LEU A 244 36.27 3.05 -6.52
CA LEU A 244 35.17 3.97 -6.26
C LEU A 244 33.89 3.22 -5.84
N THR A 245 33.59 2.11 -6.50
CA THR A 245 32.43 1.26 -6.24
C THR A 245 32.81 -0.21 -6.32
N CYS A 246 32.18 -1.02 -5.47
CA CYS A 246 32.35 -2.47 -5.41
C CYS A 246 31.08 -3.12 -5.95
N ASN A 247 31.22 -4.10 -6.84
CA ASN A 247 30.06 -4.89 -7.22
C ASN A 247 29.71 -5.82 -6.07
N ARG A 248 28.45 -5.74 -5.64
CA ARG A 248 27.87 -6.60 -4.62
C ARG A 248 26.74 -7.39 -5.26
N PRO A 249 26.39 -8.58 -4.73
CA PRO A 249 25.11 -9.18 -5.04
C PRO A 249 23.99 -8.15 -4.83
N PRO A 250 22.97 -8.12 -5.69
CA PRO A 250 21.86 -7.20 -5.53
C PRO A 250 21.18 -7.40 -4.18
N ALA A 251 20.61 -6.34 -3.61
CA ALA A 251 19.81 -6.41 -2.38
C ALA A 251 18.50 -5.63 -2.56
N LEU A 252 17.39 -6.37 -2.66
CA LEU A 252 16.03 -5.84 -2.73
C LEU A 252 15.63 -5.13 -1.44
N SER A 253 16.13 -5.57 -0.28
CA SER A 253 15.89 -4.88 1.00
C SER A 253 16.39 -3.44 1.04
N THR A 254 17.33 -3.08 0.16
CA THR A 254 17.86 -1.71 0.02
C THR A 254 17.30 -0.95 -1.19
N ALA A 255 16.48 -1.59 -2.02
CA ALA A 255 15.86 -0.91 -3.15
C ALA A 255 14.86 0.14 -2.64
N THR A 256 14.88 1.31 -3.26
CA THR A 256 13.85 2.33 -3.03
C THR A 256 12.70 2.13 -4.01
N ILE A 257 11.53 2.65 -3.69
CA ILE A 257 10.35 2.56 -4.55
C ILE A 257 9.79 3.93 -4.84
N ASP A 258 9.12 4.08 -5.98
CA ASP A 258 8.20 5.19 -6.18
C ASP A 258 7.07 5.14 -5.14
N THR A 259 6.50 6.29 -4.81
CA THR A 259 5.37 6.39 -3.89
C THR A 259 4.23 5.50 -4.38
N MET A 260 3.90 4.48 -3.60
CA MET A 260 2.81 3.55 -3.90
C MET A 260 1.49 4.06 -3.34
N ASN A 261 0.47 4.16 -4.20
CA ASN A 261 -0.87 4.61 -3.85
C ASN A 261 -1.89 3.47 -3.97
N CYS A 262 -3.00 3.60 -3.28
CA CYS A 262 -4.11 2.67 -3.40
C CYS A 262 -4.70 2.71 -4.82
N GLY A 263 -4.97 1.55 -5.39
CA GLY A 263 -5.38 1.41 -6.78
C GLY A 263 -4.24 1.17 -7.76
N ASP A 264 -2.98 1.35 -7.35
CA ASP A 264 -1.84 1.11 -8.23
C ASP A 264 -1.76 -0.37 -8.63
N THR A 265 -1.52 -0.60 -9.92
CA THR A 265 -1.32 -1.93 -10.50
C THR A 265 0.14 -2.20 -10.82
N ASN A 266 1.02 -1.20 -10.69
CA ASN A 266 2.43 -1.29 -11.02
C ASN A 266 3.26 -0.81 -9.83
N LEU A 267 4.41 -1.45 -9.62
CA LEU A 267 5.40 -1.08 -8.60
C LEU A 267 6.75 -0.90 -9.27
N VAL A 268 7.34 0.29 -9.13
CA VAL A 268 8.68 0.57 -9.64
C VAL A 268 9.69 0.47 -8.49
N LEU A 269 10.71 -0.37 -8.70
CA LEU A 269 11.86 -0.53 -7.81
C LEU A 269 13.08 0.17 -8.43
N HIS A 270 13.83 0.88 -7.59
CA HIS A 270 15.08 1.55 -7.96
C HIS A 270 16.26 0.92 -7.20
N PHE A 271 17.23 0.41 -7.94
CA PHE A 271 18.44 -0.21 -7.42
C PHE A 271 19.63 0.74 -7.53
N ALA A 272 20.44 0.82 -6.47
CA ALA A 272 21.64 1.65 -6.44
C ALA A 272 22.77 1.14 -7.36
N MET A 273 22.71 -0.13 -7.77
CA MET A 273 23.71 -0.76 -8.65
C MET A 273 23.04 -1.35 -9.90
N PRO A 274 23.73 -1.32 -11.06
CA PRO A 274 23.19 -1.86 -12.30
C PRO A 274 23.07 -3.39 -12.27
N LEU A 275 21.93 -3.89 -12.74
CA LEU A 275 21.53 -5.30 -12.82
C LEU A 275 21.43 -5.78 -14.26
N ARG A 276 21.60 -7.07 -14.50
CA ARG A 276 21.51 -7.66 -15.86
C ARG A 276 20.07 -7.78 -16.33
N CYS A 277 19.74 -7.21 -17.49
CA CYS A 277 18.37 -7.28 -18.01
C CYS A 277 17.89 -8.72 -18.24
N ASN A 278 18.79 -9.62 -18.64
CA ASN A 278 18.46 -11.02 -18.89
C ASN A 278 18.32 -11.86 -17.61
N SER A 279 18.46 -11.27 -16.43
CA SER A 279 18.20 -11.92 -15.13
C SER A 279 16.81 -11.64 -14.57
N VAL A 280 15.95 -11.01 -15.37
CA VAL A 280 14.57 -10.72 -14.99
C VAL A 280 13.67 -11.70 -15.72
N ALA A 281 13.02 -12.59 -14.98
CA ALA A 281 11.92 -13.40 -15.46
C ALA A 281 10.73 -12.49 -15.79
N THR A 282 10.41 -12.37 -17.07
CA THR A 282 9.41 -11.40 -17.57
C THR A 282 7.98 -11.69 -17.09
N ASP A 283 7.71 -12.90 -16.60
CA ASP A 283 6.46 -13.29 -15.95
C ASP A 283 6.35 -12.79 -14.49
N GLY A 284 7.39 -12.12 -13.98
CA GLY A 284 7.46 -11.63 -12.61
C GLY A 284 7.77 -12.70 -11.56
N SER A 285 8.07 -13.92 -11.98
CA SER A 285 8.24 -15.06 -11.08
C SER A 285 9.47 -14.97 -10.17
N ASP A 286 10.41 -14.05 -10.41
CA ASP A 286 11.51 -13.76 -9.48
C ASP A 286 11.03 -13.19 -8.15
N PHE A 287 9.77 -12.76 -8.07
CA PHE A 287 9.24 -12.06 -6.92
C PHE A 287 7.99 -12.73 -6.36
N ARG A 288 7.78 -12.55 -5.06
CA ARG A 288 6.52 -12.83 -4.40
C ARG A 288 6.11 -11.66 -3.54
N LEU A 289 4.85 -11.27 -3.65
CA LEU A 289 4.23 -10.23 -2.85
C LEU A 289 3.15 -10.85 -1.98
N LEU A 290 3.15 -10.51 -0.69
CA LEU A 290 2.05 -10.77 0.23
C LEU A 290 1.40 -9.45 0.61
N GLY A 291 0.06 -9.47 0.66
CA GLY A 291 -0.73 -8.39 1.23
C GLY A 291 -0.59 -8.32 2.75
N PRO A 292 -1.15 -7.27 3.38
CA PRO A 292 -1.11 -7.07 4.84
C PRO A 292 -1.77 -8.18 5.65
N ASP A 293 -2.71 -8.90 5.05
CA ASP A 293 -3.43 -10.06 5.60
C ASP A 293 -2.65 -11.38 5.45
N GLY A 294 -1.45 -11.33 4.85
CA GLY A 294 -0.63 -12.49 4.55
C GLY A 294 -1.10 -13.29 3.35
N GLN A 295 -2.10 -12.81 2.59
CA GLN A 295 -2.54 -13.48 1.36
C GLN A 295 -1.61 -13.14 0.19
N PRO A 296 -1.35 -14.10 -0.72
CA PRO A 296 -0.54 -13.83 -1.92
C PRO A 296 -1.21 -12.83 -2.86
N LEU A 297 -0.43 -11.84 -3.29
CA LEU A 297 -0.76 -10.92 -4.38
C LEU A 297 0.15 -11.27 -5.57
N PRO A 298 -0.35 -12.01 -6.58
CA PRO A 298 0.49 -12.44 -7.68
C PRO A 298 1.07 -11.26 -8.47
N ILE A 299 2.33 -11.39 -8.86
CA ILE A 299 2.99 -10.52 -9.84
C ILE A 299 2.88 -11.24 -11.18
N THR A 300 2.39 -10.54 -12.20
CA THR A 300 2.11 -11.09 -13.54
C THR A 300 3.13 -10.68 -14.59
N GLY A 301 3.99 -9.73 -14.26
CA GLY A 301 5.04 -9.28 -15.15
C GLY A 301 6.14 -8.54 -14.44
N ALA A 302 7.34 -8.56 -15.01
CA ALA A 302 8.46 -7.74 -14.60
C ALA A 302 9.21 -7.22 -15.84
N THR A 303 9.53 -5.93 -15.83
CA THR A 303 10.16 -5.24 -16.97
C THR A 303 11.37 -4.44 -16.49
N ALA A 304 12.56 -4.85 -16.94
CA ALA A 304 13.78 -4.06 -16.79
C ALA A 304 13.68 -2.77 -17.62
N MET A 305 13.59 -1.62 -16.94
CA MET A 305 13.40 -0.34 -17.62
C MET A 305 14.73 0.21 -18.14
N ASN A 306 14.69 0.85 -19.31
CA ASN A 306 15.85 1.51 -19.93
C ASN A 306 17.08 0.60 -20.07
N CYS A 307 16.86 -0.69 -20.40
CA CYS A 307 17.93 -1.64 -20.59
C CYS A 307 18.94 -1.15 -21.65
N SER A 308 20.14 -0.77 -21.20
CA SER A 308 21.22 -0.26 -22.04
C SER A 308 22.49 -1.06 -21.79
N ASN A 309 23.13 -1.53 -22.87
CA ASN A 309 24.27 -2.47 -22.80
C ASN A 309 23.99 -3.72 -21.93
N GLY A 310 22.74 -4.19 -21.91
CA GLY A 310 22.34 -5.35 -21.12
C GLY A 310 22.21 -5.11 -19.62
N LEU A 311 22.24 -3.85 -19.17
CA LEU A 311 22.09 -3.45 -17.77
C LEU A 311 20.92 -2.48 -17.55
N PHE A 312 20.33 -2.51 -16.37
CA PHE A 312 19.27 -1.60 -15.90
C PHE A 312 19.44 -1.25 -14.41
N THR A 313 18.76 -0.20 -13.95
CA THR A 313 18.69 0.18 -12.52
C THR A 313 17.26 0.23 -11.99
N ASP A 314 16.28 0.39 -12.88
CA ASP A 314 14.87 0.50 -12.49
C ASP A 314 14.08 -0.70 -13.02
N LEU A 315 13.25 -1.30 -12.17
CA LEU A 315 12.44 -2.48 -12.47
C LEU A 315 10.96 -2.16 -12.23
N GLU A 316 10.13 -2.34 -13.24
CA GLU A 316 8.68 -2.26 -13.08
C GLU A 316 8.10 -3.67 -12.86
N LEU A 317 7.33 -3.85 -11.79
CA LEU A 317 6.55 -5.05 -11.49
C LEU A 317 5.08 -4.79 -11.75
N GLN A 318 4.42 -5.70 -12.47
CA GLN A 318 2.98 -5.64 -12.76
C GLN A 318 2.23 -6.57 -11.80
N LEU A 319 1.26 -6.00 -11.08
CA LEU A 319 0.43 -6.70 -10.11
C LEU A 319 -0.81 -7.30 -10.79
N PHE A 320 -1.24 -8.48 -10.36
CA PHE A 320 -2.45 -9.12 -10.88
C PHE A 320 -3.73 -8.30 -10.63
N GLN A 321 -3.76 -7.57 -9.52
CA GLN A 321 -4.89 -6.74 -9.10
C GLN A 321 -4.39 -5.47 -8.41
N PRO A 322 -5.16 -4.38 -8.44
CA PRO A 322 -4.81 -3.14 -7.76
C PRO A 322 -4.71 -3.34 -6.23
N LEU A 323 -3.83 -2.57 -5.59
CA LEU A 323 -3.67 -2.61 -4.13
C LEU A 323 -4.79 -1.83 -3.44
N ILE A 324 -5.58 -2.50 -2.60
CA ILE A 324 -6.80 -1.93 -1.99
C ILE A 324 -6.88 -2.12 -0.47
N THR A 325 -5.81 -2.57 0.18
CA THR A 325 -5.81 -2.87 1.62
C THR A 325 -4.64 -2.20 2.32
N ASN A 326 -4.95 -1.47 3.39
CA ASN A 326 -3.94 -0.81 4.22
C ASN A 326 -3.05 -1.79 4.96
N GLY A 327 -1.78 -1.42 5.11
CA GLY A 327 -0.80 -2.11 5.93
C GLY A 327 0.51 -2.37 5.21
N ASN A 328 1.32 -3.24 5.82
CA ASN A 328 2.65 -3.54 5.31
C ASN A 328 2.58 -4.73 4.35
N LEU A 329 2.88 -4.48 3.08
CA LEU A 329 3.14 -5.52 2.11
C LEU A 329 4.56 -6.05 2.26
N ARG A 330 4.74 -7.32 1.90
CA ARG A 330 6.03 -7.99 1.93
C ARG A 330 6.38 -8.50 0.54
N LEU A 331 7.39 -7.89 -0.07
CA LEU A 331 7.95 -8.31 -1.35
C LEU A 331 9.28 -9.03 -1.09
N TRP A 332 9.48 -10.23 -1.63
CA TRP A 332 10.80 -10.88 -1.58
C TRP A 332 11.15 -11.55 -2.90
N CYS A 333 12.44 -11.71 -3.12
CA CYS A 333 12.97 -12.39 -4.28
C CYS A 333 13.06 -13.91 -4.07
N LYS A 334 12.98 -14.66 -5.16
CA LYS A 334 13.20 -16.11 -5.22
C LYS A 334 13.70 -16.51 -6.60
N THR A 335 14.16 -17.74 -6.75
CA THR A 335 14.49 -18.26 -8.08
C THR A 335 13.24 -18.33 -8.96
N GLY A 336 13.24 -17.60 -10.08
CA GLY A 336 12.15 -17.50 -11.05
C GLY A 336 12.14 -18.60 -12.11
N SER A 337 11.40 -18.36 -13.19
CA SER A 337 11.24 -19.27 -14.33
C SER A 337 12.47 -19.32 -15.24
N ASP A 338 13.38 -18.35 -15.11
CA ASP A 338 14.67 -18.28 -15.80
C ASP A 338 15.82 -18.92 -14.98
N ALA A 339 15.47 -19.64 -13.92
CA ALA A 339 16.37 -20.37 -13.02
C ALA A 339 17.44 -19.50 -12.33
N ASN A 340 17.22 -18.19 -12.22
CA ASN A 340 18.03 -17.32 -11.38
C ASN A 340 17.14 -16.40 -10.52
N THR A 341 17.78 -15.62 -9.66
CA THR A 341 17.23 -14.37 -9.10
C THR A 341 17.91 -13.21 -9.83
N LEU A 342 17.53 -11.96 -9.57
CA LEU A 342 18.26 -10.79 -10.07
C LEU A 342 19.79 -10.94 -9.93
N LEU A 343 20.49 -10.71 -11.04
CA LEU A 343 21.95 -10.76 -11.11
C LEU A 343 22.52 -9.35 -11.23
N ASN A 344 23.59 -9.06 -10.49
CA ASN A 344 24.36 -7.85 -10.73
C ASN A 344 25.11 -7.92 -12.08
N SER A 345 25.81 -6.86 -12.45
CA SER A 345 26.65 -6.84 -13.65
C SER A 345 27.73 -7.96 -13.70
N CYS A 346 28.14 -8.51 -12.55
CA CYS A 346 29.10 -9.63 -12.45
C CYS A 346 28.44 -11.00 -12.70
N GLY A 347 27.13 -11.11 -12.54
CA GLY A 347 26.42 -12.38 -12.54
C GLY A 347 26.25 -12.99 -11.15
N ASP A 348 26.58 -12.25 -10.08
CA ASP A 348 26.30 -12.69 -8.72
C ASP A 348 24.81 -12.54 -8.45
N ALA A 349 24.22 -13.63 -7.96
CA ALA A 349 22.80 -13.71 -7.66
C ALA A 349 22.47 -13.02 -6.35
N GLN A 350 21.37 -12.30 -6.36
CA GLN A 350 20.69 -11.84 -5.15
C GLN A 350 20.39 -13.03 -4.22
N GLY A 351 20.56 -12.84 -2.91
CA GLY A 351 20.17 -13.86 -1.94
C GLY A 351 18.65 -14.10 -1.94
N GLU A 352 18.22 -15.34 -2.14
CA GLU A 352 16.80 -15.70 -2.07
C GLU A 352 16.19 -15.38 -0.69
N GLY A 353 14.96 -14.87 -0.69
CA GLY A 353 14.26 -14.45 0.52
C GLY A 353 14.62 -13.07 1.03
N ASP A 354 15.57 -12.38 0.39
CA ASP A 354 15.82 -10.96 0.65
C ASP A 354 14.53 -10.16 0.41
N THR A 355 14.15 -9.34 1.39
CA THR A 355 12.77 -8.85 1.56
C THR A 355 12.74 -7.33 1.64
N LEU A 356 11.87 -6.71 0.86
CA LEU A 356 11.46 -5.31 0.95
C LEU A 356 10.08 -5.22 1.62
N PHE A 357 9.94 -4.35 2.62
CA PHE A 357 8.67 -4.02 3.25
C PHE A 357 8.13 -2.72 2.67
N ILE A 358 6.87 -2.73 2.26
CA ILE A 358 6.21 -1.59 1.63
C ILE A 358 5.00 -1.22 2.47
N THR A 359 4.92 0.02 2.93
CA THR A 359 3.77 0.49 3.71
C THR A 359 2.78 1.15 2.78
N LEU A 360 1.57 0.60 2.73
CA LEU A 360 0.44 1.21 2.04
C LEU A 360 -0.55 1.78 3.06
N SER A 361 -0.88 3.06 2.94
CA SER A 361 -1.86 3.75 3.77
C SER A 361 -3.03 4.27 2.93
N ASP A 362 -4.13 4.58 3.61
CA ASP A 362 -5.29 5.29 3.06
C ASP A 362 -6.13 4.55 2.00
N CYS A 363 -6.06 3.23 1.89
CA CYS A 363 -6.91 2.40 1.02
C CYS A 363 -8.33 2.24 1.54
N PHE A 364 -9.29 2.36 0.63
CA PHE A 364 -10.71 2.40 0.92
C PHE A 364 -11.45 1.14 0.43
N THR A 365 -12.37 0.61 1.26
CA THR A 365 -13.07 -0.67 1.04
C THR A 365 -14.60 -0.57 1.12
N GLY A 366 -15.18 0.63 1.06
CA GLY A 366 -16.61 0.85 1.29
C GLY A 366 -17.47 0.81 0.02
N VAL A 367 -18.64 0.17 0.11
CA VAL A 367 -19.78 0.41 -0.80
C VAL A 367 -20.68 1.48 -0.14
N PRO A 368 -21.19 2.49 -0.88
CA PRO A 368 -22.23 3.38 -0.36
C PRO A 368 -23.39 2.57 0.21
N ARG A 369 -24.03 3.07 1.26
CA ARG A 369 -25.20 2.37 1.83
C ARG A 369 -26.45 3.17 1.54
N LEU A 370 -27.33 2.65 0.68
CA LEU A 370 -28.62 3.29 0.42
C LEU A 370 -29.48 3.21 1.69
N LEU A 371 -29.94 4.36 2.20
CA LEU A 371 -30.64 4.49 3.48
C LEU A 371 -32.15 4.66 3.30
N ASN A 372 -32.56 5.44 2.29
CA ASN A 372 -33.97 5.75 2.07
C ASN A 372 -34.24 6.07 0.59
N VAL A 373 -35.39 5.66 0.10
CA VAL A 373 -36.00 6.20 -1.11
C VAL A 373 -37.42 6.65 -0.80
N SER A 374 -37.81 7.84 -1.24
CA SER A 374 -39.10 8.46 -0.91
C SER A 374 -39.67 9.23 -2.09
N VAL A 375 -40.99 9.36 -2.18
CA VAL A 375 -41.65 10.37 -3.03
C VAL A 375 -41.78 11.65 -2.19
N THR A 376 -41.25 12.79 -2.60
CA THR A 376 -41.31 14.04 -1.81
C THR A 376 -42.55 14.87 -2.15
N ASP A 377 -42.85 15.87 -1.32
CA ASP A 377 -43.94 16.87 -1.50
C ASP A 377 -43.28 18.23 -1.78
N PRO A 378 -43.85 19.15 -2.60
CA PRO A 378 -45.18 19.18 -3.22
C PRO A 378 -45.28 18.69 -4.68
N GLU A 379 -44.18 18.26 -5.30
CA GLU A 379 -44.12 17.96 -6.74
C GLU A 379 -44.08 16.46 -7.09
N ASP A 380 -44.33 15.58 -6.11
CA ASP A 380 -44.24 14.12 -6.29
C ASP A 380 -42.87 13.65 -6.86
N SER A 381 -41.80 14.42 -6.63
CA SER A 381 -40.44 14.08 -7.09
C SER A 381 -39.80 13.01 -6.21
N TRP A 382 -39.02 12.10 -6.79
CA TRP A 382 -38.37 11.04 -6.02
C TRP A 382 -37.09 11.51 -5.35
N GLN A 383 -36.78 10.94 -4.21
CA GLN A 383 -35.55 11.19 -3.48
C GLN A 383 -34.86 9.86 -3.17
N ALA A 384 -33.55 9.81 -3.38
CA ALA A 384 -32.69 8.74 -2.89
C ALA A 384 -31.68 9.34 -1.90
N VAL A 385 -31.52 8.69 -0.75
CA VAL A 385 -30.59 9.08 0.32
C VAL A 385 -29.68 7.90 0.62
N TRP A 386 -28.37 8.13 0.64
CA TRP A 386 -27.38 7.13 1.03
C TRP A 386 -26.44 7.67 2.10
N GLU A 387 -25.60 6.79 2.63
CA GLU A 387 -24.52 7.12 3.55
C GLU A 387 -23.20 7.11 2.78
N LYS A 388 -22.42 8.19 2.95
CA LYS A 388 -21.01 8.22 2.53
C LYS A 388 -20.26 7.15 3.33
N PRO A 389 -19.52 6.23 2.69
CA PRO A 389 -18.83 5.21 3.47
C PRO A 389 -17.71 5.81 4.33
N ALA A 390 -17.51 5.22 5.51
CA ALA A 390 -16.56 5.72 6.50
C ALA A 390 -15.13 5.74 5.95
N GLY A 391 -14.40 6.83 6.20
CA GLY A 391 -13.01 7.00 5.76
C GLY A 391 -12.82 7.44 4.31
N LEU A 392 -13.89 7.68 3.54
CA LEU A 392 -13.77 8.24 2.18
C LEU A 392 -13.33 9.71 2.22
N ASP A 393 -12.11 10.01 1.80
CA ASP A 393 -11.61 11.39 1.72
C ASP A 393 -11.99 12.07 0.39
N HIS A 394 -12.07 13.40 0.42
CA HIS A 394 -12.33 14.26 -0.74
C HIS A 394 -11.30 14.08 -1.86
N GLN A 395 -10.02 13.81 -1.54
CA GLN A 395 -8.98 13.66 -2.56
C GLN A 395 -9.12 12.35 -3.35
N GLN A 396 -9.80 11.36 -2.79
CA GLN A 396 -9.95 10.02 -3.37
C GLN A 396 -11.26 9.87 -4.14
N PHE A 397 -12.24 10.71 -3.85
CA PHE A 397 -13.56 10.66 -4.45
C PHE A 397 -13.56 11.20 -5.89
N SER A 398 -14.14 10.42 -6.82
CA SER A 398 -14.43 10.91 -8.18
C SER A 398 -15.90 11.23 -8.33
N ALA A 399 -16.77 10.23 -8.12
CA ALA A 399 -18.21 10.43 -8.24
C ALA A 399 -19.03 9.30 -7.59
N TYR A 400 -20.27 9.59 -7.20
CA TYR A 400 -21.32 8.58 -7.10
C TYR A 400 -22.08 8.51 -8.42
N THR A 401 -22.43 7.31 -8.91
CA THR A 401 -23.42 7.17 -10.00
C THR A 401 -24.73 6.65 -9.42
N VAL A 402 -25.80 7.41 -9.66
CA VAL A 402 -27.16 7.04 -9.25
C VAL A 402 -27.83 6.31 -10.40
N TYR A 403 -28.35 5.13 -10.11
CA TYR A 403 -29.07 4.27 -11.05
C TYR A 403 -30.55 4.21 -10.69
N ARG A 404 -31.39 4.16 -11.71
CA ARG A 404 -32.84 4.01 -11.60
C ARG A 404 -33.34 2.85 -12.44
N ASN A 405 -34.35 2.17 -11.93
CA ASN A 405 -35.09 1.12 -12.61
C ASN A 405 -36.56 1.54 -12.75
N ASP A 406 -37.00 1.73 -14.00
CA ASP A 406 -38.30 2.31 -14.36
C ASP A 406 -39.38 1.26 -14.65
N GLY A 407 -39.23 0.02 -14.15
CA GLY A 407 -40.28 -0.97 -14.27
C GLY A 407 -39.83 -2.42 -14.06
N PRO A 408 -40.79 -3.31 -13.73
CA PRO A 408 -40.48 -4.72 -13.46
C PRO A 408 -39.79 -5.39 -14.65
N GLY A 409 -38.61 -5.96 -14.42
CA GLY A 409 -37.84 -6.67 -15.46
C GLY A 409 -37.02 -5.79 -16.39
N THR A 410 -36.93 -4.47 -16.13
CA THR A 410 -36.00 -3.59 -16.85
C THR A 410 -34.61 -3.61 -16.20
N ASP A 411 -33.57 -3.20 -16.94
CA ASP A 411 -32.22 -3.01 -16.39
C ASP A 411 -32.07 -1.61 -15.77
N TYR A 412 -31.24 -1.51 -14.74
CA TYR A 412 -30.87 -0.22 -14.13
C TYR A 412 -30.12 0.68 -15.11
N GLN A 413 -30.59 1.91 -15.29
CA GLN A 413 -29.95 2.94 -16.10
C GLN A 413 -29.31 4.01 -15.20
N PRO A 414 -28.12 4.52 -15.53
CA PRO A 414 -27.53 5.65 -14.82
C PRO A 414 -28.31 6.93 -15.15
N ILE A 415 -28.74 7.66 -14.12
CA ILE A 415 -29.55 8.87 -14.27
C ILE A 415 -28.87 10.13 -13.72
N ALA A 416 -27.88 9.98 -12.85
CA ALA A 416 -27.12 11.11 -12.30
C ALA A 416 -25.70 10.71 -11.90
N THR A 417 -24.84 11.71 -11.87
CA THR A 417 -23.45 11.61 -11.36
C THR A 417 -23.24 12.72 -10.35
N ILE A 418 -22.86 12.36 -9.13
CA ILE A 418 -22.64 13.30 -8.02
C ILE A 418 -21.14 13.43 -7.78
N THR A 419 -20.61 14.66 -7.82
CA THR A 419 -19.17 14.94 -7.80
C THR A 419 -18.66 15.50 -6.47
N GLN A 420 -19.53 15.61 -5.46
CA GLN A 420 -19.14 15.92 -4.09
C GLN A 420 -19.37 14.68 -3.21
N PRO A 421 -18.38 14.25 -2.39
CA PRO A 421 -18.50 13.02 -1.58
C PRO A 421 -19.53 13.12 -0.46
N ASP A 422 -19.83 14.35 -0.01
CA ASP A 422 -20.78 14.62 1.08
C ASP A 422 -22.20 14.90 0.56
N ASP A 423 -22.38 15.10 -0.75
CA ASP A 423 -23.69 15.19 -1.40
C ASP A 423 -24.30 13.79 -1.51
N THR A 424 -24.98 13.39 -0.45
CA THR A 424 -25.51 12.03 -0.25
C THR A 424 -27.03 11.93 -0.43
N VAL A 425 -27.62 12.96 -1.01
CA VAL A 425 -29.05 13.09 -1.29
C VAL A 425 -29.22 13.45 -2.76
N TYR A 426 -29.99 12.66 -3.48
CA TYR A 426 -30.38 12.94 -4.85
C TYR A 426 -31.88 13.17 -4.94
N LEU A 427 -32.28 14.30 -5.55
CA LEU A 427 -33.66 14.59 -5.93
C LEU A 427 -33.79 14.31 -7.43
N ASP A 428 -34.63 13.35 -7.78
CA ASP A 428 -34.94 12.98 -9.15
C ASP A 428 -35.88 14.03 -9.77
N PRO A 429 -35.44 14.74 -10.82
CA PRO A 429 -36.22 15.82 -11.43
C PRO A 429 -37.30 15.32 -12.39
N ASP A 430 -37.40 14.01 -12.67
CA ASP A 430 -38.39 13.46 -13.60
C ASP A 430 -39.79 13.50 -12.94
N PRO A 431 -40.77 14.25 -13.50
CA PRO A 431 -42.04 14.53 -12.82
C PRO A 431 -43.12 13.47 -13.09
N ARG A 432 -42.77 12.23 -13.46
CA ARG A 432 -43.82 11.25 -13.81
C ARG A 432 -44.60 10.83 -12.57
N VAL A 433 -45.91 10.74 -12.70
CA VAL A 433 -46.74 10.02 -11.72
C VAL A 433 -46.47 8.55 -11.96
N ALA A 434 -45.58 7.94 -11.18
CA ALA A 434 -45.28 6.52 -11.34
C ALA A 434 -46.57 5.70 -11.14
N ASP A 435 -46.87 4.80 -12.07
CA ASP A 435 -47.95 3.80 -12.02
C ASP A 435 -47.47 2.46 -11.43
N HIS A 436 -46.24 2.44 -10.89
CA HIS A 436 -45.60 1.30 -10.25
C HIS A 436 -44.44 1.77 -9.32
N PRO A 437 -43.86 0.89 -8.48
CA PRO A 437 -42.71 1.23 -7.64
C PRO A 437 -41.43 1.45 -8.45
N ILE A 438 -40.68 2.51 -8.13
CA ILE A 438 -39.37 2.81 -8.74
C ILE A 438 -38.25 2.33 -7.82
N ARG A 439 -37.19 1.75 -8.39
CA ARG A 439 -36.03 1.30 -7.61
C ARG A 439 -34.79 2.14 -7.90
N TYR A 440 -34.02 2.40 -6.86
CA TYR A 440 -32.74 3.09 -6.95
C TYR A 440 -31.59 2.22 -6.45
N ALA A 441 -30.42 2.45 -7.01
CA ALA A 441 -29.14 1.92 -6.54
C ALA A 441 -28.05 2.97 -6.77
N VAL A 442 -26.98 2.91 -5.99
CA VAL A 442 -25.84 3.84 -6.11
C VAL A 442 -24.56 3.03 -6.19
N ASP A 443 -23.57 3.49 -6.94
CA ASP A 443 -22.18 3.04 -6.77
C ASP A 443 -21.25 4.23 -6.56
N LEU A 444 -20.00 3.93 -6.26
CA LEU A 444 -18.95 4.91 -6.04
C LEU A 444 -17.78 4.63 -6.99
N ARG A 445 -17.27 5.70 -7.59
CA ARG A 445 -16.01 5.72 -8.32
C ARG A 445 -14.99 6.62 -7.63
N THR A 446 -13.75 6.17 -7.57
CA THR A 446 -12.61 6.95 -7.04
C THR A 446 -11.79 7.59 -8.16
N ASN A 447 -10.94 8.55 -7.82
CA ASN A 447 -10.01 9.17 -8.77
C ASN A 447 -8.94 8.20 -9.28
N THR A 448 -8.80 7.04 -8.62
CA THR A 448 -7.88 5.95 -8.97
C THR A 448 -8.50 4.93 -9.93
N GLY A 449 -9.76 5.12 -10.35
CA GLY A 449 -10.45 4.26 -11.30
C GLY A 449 -11.15 3.05 -10.68
N PHE A 450 -11.07 2.85 -9.36
CA PHE A 450 -11.86 1.84 -8.66
C PHE A 450 -13.36 2.18 -8.74
N GLN A 451 -14.18 1.18 -9.00
CA GLN A 451 -15.64 1.26 -8.98
C GLN A 451 -16.18 0.22 -8.00
N SER A 452 -16.98 0.66 -7.03
CA SER A 452 -17.63 -0.24 -6.09
C SER A 452 -18.69 -1.09 -6.79
N ALA A 453 -19.10 -2.19 -6.16
CA ALA A 453 -20.38 -2.80 -6.52
C ALA A 453 -21.53 -1.79 -6.32
N ARG A 454 -22.65 -1.99 -7.03
CA ARG A 454 -23.88 -1.23 -6.77
C ARG A 454 -24.45 -1.61 -5.40
N THR A 455 -25.04 -0.65 -4.70
CA THR A 455 -25.76 -0.90 -3.45
C THR A 455 -26.88 -1.92 -3.63
N ASP A 456 -27.36 -2.50 -2.53
CA ASP A 456 -28.68 -3.12 -2.50
C ASP A 456 -29.73 -2.12 -2.96
N SER A 457 -30.69 -2.58 -3.76
CA SER A 457 -31.73 -1.72 -4.32
C SER A 457 -32.84 -1.44 -3.32
N LEU A 458 -33.20 -0.18 -3.13
CA LEU A 458 -34.42 0.20 -2.42
C LEU A 458 -35.51 0.64 -3.40
N GLN A 459 -36.77 0.43 -3.02
CA GLN A 459 -37.95 0.76 -3.83
C GLN A 459 -38.87 1.77 -3.13
N THR A 460 -39.46 2.67 -3.91
CA THR A 460 -40.47 3.62 -3.41
C THR A 460 -41.77 2.90 -3.03
N ILE A 461 -42.58 3.53 -2.17
CA ILE A 461 -43.92 3.04 -1.87
C ILE A 461 -44.83 3.48 -3.02
N PHE A 462 -45.48 2.52 -3.67
CA PHE A 462 -46.52 2.79 -4.65
C PHE A 462 -47.89 2.57 -4.03
N LEU A 463 -48.74 3.59 -4.05
CA LEU A 463 -50.12 3.61 -3.59
C LEU A 463 -51.05 3.57 -4.81
N ASN A 464 -51.88 2.54 -4.85
CA ASN A 464 -53.00 2.41 -5.74
C ASN A 464 -54.30 2.72 -4.99
N CYS A 465 -55.22 3.42 -5.65
CA CYS A 465 -56.49 3.84 -5.09
C CYS A 465 -57.64 3.45 -6.01
N THR A 466 -58.61 2.73 -5.45
CA THR A 466 -59.81 2.33 -6.18
C THR A 466 -61.03 2.91 -5.50
N GLU A 467 -61.74 3.81 -6.18
CA GLU A 467 -63.03 4.32 -5.70
C GLU A 467 -64.11 3.23 -5.82
N LEU A 468 -64.84 2.99 -4.72
CA LEU A 468 -65.89 1.98 -4.69
C LEU A 468 -67.20 2.48 -5.28
N ALA A 469 -68.06 1.53 -5.68
CA ALA A 469 -69.34 1.82 -6.32
C ALA A 469 -70.33 2.58 -5.42
N ASP A 470 -70.11 2.60 -4.10
CA ASP A 470 -70.90 3.39 -3.15
C ASP A 470 -70.57 4.89 -3.16
N SER A 471 -69.48 5.29 -3.85
CA SER A 471 -68.92 6.64 -3.90
C SER A 471 -68.54 7.25 -2.54
N LEU A 472 -68.62 6.48 -1.45
CA LEU A 472 -68.33 6.90 -0.08
C LEU A 472 -66.96 6.39 0.39
N HIS A 473 -66.46 5.31 -0.19
CA HIS A 473 -65.21 4.69 0.21
C HIS A 473 -64.18 4.63 -0.93
N ILE A 474 -62.91 4.61 -0.54
CA ILE A 474 -61.76 4.37 -1.41
C ILE A 474 -60.96 3.22 -0.80
N ASP A 475 -60.73 2.16 -1.58
CA ASP A 475 -59.79 1.11 -1.20
C ASP A 475 -58.38 1.54 -1.58
N LEU A 476 -57.51 1.56 -0.57
CA LEU A 476 -56.08 1.88 -0.69
C LEU A 476 -55.30 0.57 -0.64
N GLU A 477 -54.45 0.34 -1.62
CA GLU A 477 -53.50 -0.78 -1.65
C GLU A 477 -52.11 -0.24 -1.97
N TRP A 478 -51.08 -0.62 -1.23
CA TRP A 478 -49.72 -0.15 -1.50
C TRP A 478 -48.66 -1.25 -1.44
N THR A 479 -47.48 -0.96 -1.99
CA THR A 479 -46.34 -1.88 -1.94
C THR A 479 -45.58 -1.75 -0.63
N ALA A 480 -45.10 -2.89 -0.11
CA ALA A 480 -44.26 -2.89 1.07
C ALA A 480 -42.94 -2.14 0.84
N TYR A 481 -42.53 -1.36 1.84
CA TYR A 481 -41.25 -0.68 1.90
C TYR A 481 -40.16 -1.61 2.44
N HIS A 482 -39.02 -1.65 1.77
CA HIS A 482 -37.92 -2.57 2.09
C HIS A 482 -36.66 -1.89 2.65
N GLY A 483 -36.70 -0.60 2.96
CA GLY A 483 -35.55 0.10 3.57
C GLY A 483 -35.40 -0.15 5.08
N TRP A 484 -36.49 -0.45 5.78
CA TRP A 484 -36.51 -0.79 7.21
C TRP A 484 -37.78 -1.60 7.55
N PRO A 485 -37.87 -2.22 8.74
CA PRO A 485 -39.11 -2.79 9.25
C PRO A 485 -40.20 -1.71 9.37
N ALA A 486 -41.07 -1.61 8.36
CA ALA A 486 -41.98 -0.49 8.18
C ALA A 486 -43.36 -0.75 8.81
N THR A 487 -43.84 0.22 9.58
CA THR A 487 -45.28 0.43 9.87
C THR A 487 -45.77 1.63 9.07
N TYR A 488 -47.06 1.64 8.71
CA TYR A 488 -47.61 2.61 7.76
C TYR A 488 -48.71 3.48 8.35
N GLU A 489 -48.55 4.78 8.23
CA GLU A 489 -49.59 5.77 8.49
C GLU A 489 -50.30 6.15 7.18
N VAL A 490 -51.63 6.16 7.21
CA VAL A 490 -52.45 6.73 6.14
C VAL A 490 -52.68 8.20 6.47
N VAL A 491 -52.21 9.10 5.61
CA VAL A 491 -52.25 10.54 5.83
C VAL A 491 -53.12 11.20 4.76
N GLN A 492 -54.10 11.98 5.20
CA GLN A 492 -54.94 12.82 4.37
C GLN A 492 -54.44 14.25 4.40
N PHE A 493 -54.41 14.92 3.25
CA PHE A 493 -54.22 16.35 3.11
C PHE A 493 -55.52 16.96 2.59
N ASP A 494 -55.98 18.04 3.22
CA ASP A 494 -57.14 18.81 2.75
C ASP A 494 -56.75 19.84 1.67
N SER A 495 -57.71 20.63 1.20
CA SER A 495 -57.46 21.67 0.18
C SER A 495 -56.51 22.78 0.63
N SER A 496 -56.20 22.87 1.93
CA SER A 496 -55.21 23.80 2.48
C SER A 496 -53.82 23.18 2.61
N GLY A 497 -53.67 21.89 2.30
CA GLY A 497 -52.40 21.15 2.38
C GLY A 497 -52.03 20.72 3.80
N VAL A 498 -52.97 20.79 4.76
CA VAL A 498 -52.70 20.39 6.15
C VAL A 498 -52.82 18.88 6.29
N PRO A 499 -51.79 18.18 6.80
CA PRO A 499 -51.83 16.73 6.99
C PRO A 499 -52.65 16.33 8.21
N PHE A 500 -53.41 15.24 8.07
CA PHE A 500 -54.17 14.59 9.12
C PHE A 500 -53.96 13.07 9.04
N VAL A 501 -53.47 12.45 10.11
CA VAL A 501 -53.29 10.99 10.17
C VAL A 501 -54.65 10.33 10.39
N VAL A 502 -55.09 9.55 9.41
CA VAL A 502 -56.39 8.87 9.40
C VAL A 502 -56.32 7.52 10.11
N ALA A 503 -55.21 6.79 9.94
CA ALA A 503 -54.99 5.49 10.53
C ALA A 503 -53.48 5.14 10.59
N GLY A 504 -53.11 4.16 11.43
CA GLY A 504 -51.90 3.36 11.19
C GLY A 504 -50.60 3.74 11.93
N SER A 505 -50.60 4.02 13.24
CA SER A 505 -49.31 4.17 13.94
C SER A 505 -48.62 2.85 14.33
N SER A 506 -49.17 1.68 13.96
CA SER A 506 -48.63 0.35 14.36
C SER A 506 -48.96 -0.84 13.43
N THR A 507 -49.50 -0.62 12.23
CA THR A 507 -49.90 -1.71 11.32
C THR A 507 -48.84 -1.98 10.25
N THR A 508 -48.61 -3.26 9.93
CA THR A 508 -47.80 -3.71 8.79
C THR A 508 -48.64 -3.99 7.54
N ASP A 509 -49.97 -3.92 7.67
CA ASP A 509 -50.91 -4.15 6.58
C ASP A 509 -50.66 -3.16 5.45
N THR A 510 -50.85 -3.63 4.22
CA THR A 510 -50.64 -2.85 2.99
C THR A 510 -51.93 -2.50 2.28
N VAL A 511 -53.06 -2.63 2.98
CA VAL A 511 -54.40 -2.34 2.48
C VAL A 511 -55.19 -1.57 3.53
N TYR A 512 -56.02 -0.62 3.10
CA TYR A 512 -56.89 0.14 4.00
C TYR A 512 -58.13 0.65 3.27
N ARG A 513 -59.31 0.52 3.89
CA ARG A 513 -60.55 1.09 3.38
C ARG A 513 -60.77 2.47 4.00
N TYR A 514 -60.67 3.50 3.17
CA TYR A 514 -60.83 4.89 3.57
C TYR A 514 -62.27 5.37 3.38
N GLU A 515 -62.86 6.00 4.40
CA GLU A 515 -64.15 6.70 4.32
C GLU A 515 -63.92 8.17 3.94
N LYS A 516 -64.60 8.64 2.89
CA LYS A 516 -64.45 10.01 2.40
C LYS A 516 -65.02 11.04 3.40
N PRO A 517 -64.40 12.23 3.51
CA PRO A 517 -64.90 13.29 4.37
C PRO A 517 -66.18 13.92 3.80
N ASP A 518 -66.96 14.56 4.66
CA ASP A 518 -68.25 15.17 4.30
C ASP A 518 -68.15 16.51 3.58
N ARG A 519 -67.02 17.20 3.74
CA ARG A 519 -66.84 18.55 3.21
C ARG A 519 -66.42 18.48 1.75
N ASN A 520 -67.12 19.22 0.90
CA ASN A 520 -66.73 19.39 -0.48
C ASN A 520 -65.33 20.00 -0.57
N GLY A 521 -64.51 19.46 -1.48
CA GLY A 521 -63.13 19.88 -1.65
C GLY A 521 -62.28 18.82 -2.33
N THR A 522 -61.06 19.22 -2.66
CA THR A 522 -60.02 18.32 -3.17
C THR A 522 -59.19 17.83 -2.01
N TYR A 523 -58.95 16.52 -1.98
CA TYR A 523 -58.16 15.85 -0.96
C TYR A 523 -57.08 15.00 -1.60
N GLN A 524 -56.03 14.73 -0.82
CA GLN A 524 -54.90 13.89 -1.22
C GLN A 524 -54.60 12.89 -0.12
N LEU A 525 -54.43 11.63 -0.50
CA LEU A 525 -54.00 10.55 0.40
C LEU A 525 -52.57 10.14 0.05
N ARG A 526 -51.77 9.91 1.08
CA ARG A 526 -50.42 9.36 0.98
C ARG A 526 -50.18 8.37 2.11
N ILE A 527 -49.32 7.40 1.84
CA ILE A 527 -48.81 6.46 2.85
C ILE A 527 -47.46 6.98 3.32
N ARG A 528 -47.26 6.97 4.64
CA ARG A 528 -46.02 7.39 5.29
C ARG A 528 -45.46 6.24 6.11
N THR A 529 -44.15 6.05 6.06
CA THR A 529 -43.40 5.25 7.04
C THR A 529 -42.17 6.01 7.50
N ALA A 530 -41.72 5.75 8.72
CA ALA A 530 -40.53 6.36 9.29
C ALA A 530 -39.68 5.31 9.99
N ASN A 531 -38.36 5.43 9.91
CA ASN A 531 -37.47 4.57 10.68
C ASN A 531 -37.44 4.99 12.17
N SER A 532 -36.90 4.13 13.03
CA SER A 532 -36.68 4.43 14.45
C SER A 532 -35.28 5.01 14.73
N GLY A 533 -34.50 5.31 13.69
CA GLY A 533 -33.09 5.73 13.77
C GLY A 533 -32.92 7.24 14.00
N GLN A 534 -31.67 7.68 14.13
CA GLN A 534 -31.28 9.08 14.13
C GLN A 534 -30.22 9.31 13.03
N PRO A 535 -30.45 10.21 12.05
CA PRO A 535 -31.66 11.00 11.87
C PRO A 535 -32.88 10.13 11.50
N VAL A 536 -34.08 10.62 11.85
CA VAL A 536 -35.33 9.98 11.44
C VAL A 536 -35.52 10.21 9.95
N LEU A 537 -35.51 9.13 9.17
CA LEU A 537 -35.80 9.14 7.74
C LEU A 537 -37.27 8.76 7.54
N VAL A 538 -37.94 9.50 6.65
CA VAL A 538 -39.34 9.31 6.31
C VAL A 538 -39.44 8.95 4.83
N SER A 539 -40.25 7.95 4.52
CA SER A 539 -40.61 7.59 3.16
C SER A 539 -42.10 7.79 2.95
N TRP A 540 -42.45 8.43 1.84
CA TRP A 540 -43.83 8.66 1.41
C TRP A 540 -44.13 7.95 0.08
N SER A 541 -45.39 7.57 -0.10
CA SER A 541 -45.91 7.10 -1.39
C SER A 541 -46.18 8.24 -2.37
N ASN A 542 -46.47 7.88 -3.62
CA ASN A 542 -47.16 8.77 -4.56
C ASN A 542 -48.52 9.24 -4.00
N SER A 543 -49.07 10.25 -4.67
CA SER A 543 -50.27 10.95 -4.25
C SER A 543 -51.52 10.39 -4.90
N CYS A 544 -52.51 10.08 -4.07
CA CYS A 544 -53.85 9.69 -4.49
C CYS A 544 -54.81 10.86 -4.28
N ARG A 545 -55.10 11.59 -5.36
CA ARG A 545 -55.96 12.78 -5.32
C ARG A 545 -57.39 12.41 -5.68
N PHE A 546 -58.35 12.89 -4.90
CA PHE A 546 -59.78 12.70 -5.16
C PHE A 546 -60.54 13.98 -4.81
N GLU A 547 -61.72 14.12 -5.40
CA GLU A 547 -62.60 15.25 -5.13
C GLU A 547 -63.88 14.74 -4.47
N VAL A 548 -64.23 15.35 -3.34
CA VAL A 548 -65.56 15.18 -2.76
C VAL A 548 -66.46 16.24 -3.36
N ARG A 549 -67.37 15.79 -4.23
CA ARG A 549 -68.50 16.58 -4.74
C ARG A 549 -69.78 15.94 -4.22
N ASN A 550 -70.04 16.03 -2.92
CA ASN A 550 -71.16 15.26 -2.36
C ASN A 550 -72.49 15.96 -2.65
N THR A 551 -73.26 15.36 -3.57
CA THR A 551 -74.59 15.84 -4.01
C THR A 551 -75.74 14.93 -3.54
N ALA A 552 -75.45 13.96 -2.66
CA ALA A 552 -76.44 13.02 -2.17
C ALA A 552 -76.76 13.26 -0.69
N VAL A 553 -78.02 13.57 -0.42
CA VAL A 553 -78.59 13.67 0.93
C VAL A 553 -78.75 12.29 1.54
N VAL A 554 -78.21 12.03 2.73
CA VAL A 554 -78.32 10.74 3.44
C VAL A 554 -79.22 10.90 4.66
N VAL A 555 -80.28 10.09 4.75
CA VAL A 555 -81.30 10.20 5.81
C VAL A 555 -81.05 9.15 6.88
N SER A 556 -80.96 9.56 8.14
CA SER A 556 -80.84 8.63 9.28
C SER A 556 -82.11 7.81 9.46
N THR A 557 -82.00 6.59 9.96
CA THR A 557 -83.15 5.67 10.16
C THR A 557 -83.57 5.52 11.63
N VAL A 558 -82.80 6.08 12.57
CA VAL A 558 -83.03 5.99 14.02
C VAL A 558 -82.77 7.34 14.68
N MET A 559 -83.57 7.68 15.70
CA MET A 559 -83.34 8.81 16.60
C MET A 559 -83.59 8.41 18.07
N THR A 560 -82.82 9.00 18.98
CA THR A 560 -82.82 8.75 20.43
C THR A 560 -82.80 10.07 21.20
N PRO A 561 -83.94 10.78 21.36
CA PRO A 561 -83.99 12.09 22.02
C PRO A 561 -83.81 11.95 23.55
N ASN A 562 -82.58 11.72 23.99
CA ASN A 562 -82.18 11.50 25.39
C ASN A 562 -81.26 12.62 25.92
N ASN A 563 -80.96 13.62 25.07
CA ASN A 563 -80.14 14.80 25.36
C ASN A 563 -78.67 14.46 25.67
N ASP A 564 -78.13 13.39 25.07
CA ASP A 564 -76.71 13.00 25.18
C ASP A 564 -75.83 13.62 24.08
N GLY A 565 -76.43 14.38 23.15
CA GLY A 565 -75.79 15.02 22.02
C GLY A 565 -75.64 14.12 20.79
N ARG A 566 -76.15 12.88 20.80
CA ARG A 566 -76.04 11.91 19.71
C ARG A 566 -77.43 11.43 19.27
N ASN A 567 -77.75 11.63 17.99
CA ASN A 567 -79.04 11.22 17.39
C ASN A 567 -80.28 11.79 18.11
N ASP A 568 -80.15 12.91 18.83
CA ASP A 568 -81.26 13.56 19.53
C ASP A 568 -82.32 14.11 18.57
N ASN A 569 -81.87 14.53 17.38
CA ASN A 569 -82.73 15.04 16.33
C ASN A 569 -82.74 14.06 15.15
N PHE A 570 -83.80 14.11 14.35
CA PHE A 570 -83.85 13.42 13.06
C PHE A 570 -82.85 14.05 12.09
N PHE A 571 -81.67 13.46 12.00
CA PHE A 571 -80.56 14.05 11.27
C PHE A 571 -80.50 13.54 9.82
N VAL A 572 -80.34 14.47 8.90
CA VAL A 572 -80.16 14.23 7.48
C VAL A 572 -78.82 14.85 7.06
N ARG A 573 -77.85 14.01 6.71
CA ARG A 573 -76.50 14.42 6.29
C ARG A 573 -76.57 15.14 4.94
N ASN A 574 -75.81 16.23 4.81
CA ASN A 574 -75.70 17.09 3.62
C ASN A 574 -76.95 17.93 3.29
N LEU A 575 -77.94 17.99 4.19
CA LEU A 575 -79.18 18.74 3.93
C LEU A 575 -78.95 20.27 3.91
N GLU A 576 -77.95 20.77 4.64
CA GLU A 576 -77.57 22.18 4.71
C GLU A 576 -77.16 22.77 3.36
N GLN A 577 -76.80 21.93 2.40
CA GLN A 577 -76.46 22.32 1.02
C GLN A 577 -77.70 22.61 0.16
N TYR A 578 -78.90 22.24 0.65
CA TYR A 578 -80.18 22.34 -0.06
C TYR A 578 -81.21 23.14 0.76
N PRO A 579 -80.99 24.45 0.98
CA PRO A 579 -81.94 25.29 1.70
C PRO A 579 -83.31 25.30 0.99
N GLY A 580 -84.38 25.16 1.76
CA GLY A 580 -85.75 24.99 1.26
C GLY A 580 -86.19 23.54 1.08
N SER A 581 -85.41 22.57 1.56
CA SER A 581 -85.80 21.15 1.52
C SER A 581 -86.96 20.86 2.48
N ARG A 582 -88.02 20.21 1.98
CA ARG A 582 -89.26 19.99 2.72
C ARG A 582 -89.29 18.60 3.33
N LEU A 583 -89.57 18.51 4.63
CA LEU A 583 -89.73 17.25 5.35
C LEU A 583 -91.16 17.06 5.84
N ARG A 584 -91.72 15.87 5.65
CA ARG A 584 -93.01 15.44 6.23
C ARG A 584 -92.84 14.10 6.91
N ILE A 585 -93.38 13.96 8.11
CA ILE A 585 -93.31 12.73 8.91
C ILE A 585 -94.73 12.30 9.27
N PHE A 586 -94.99 11.00 9.17
CA PHE A 586 -96.29 10.37 9.34
C PHE A 586 -96.22 9.28 10.40
N ASP A 587 -97.31 9.13 11.17
CA ASP A 587 -97.50 7.94 12.01
C ASP A 587 -97.84 6.70 11.16
N ARG A 588 -97.96 5.54 11.81
CA ARG A 588 -98.29 4.26 11.16
C ARG A 588 -99.66 4.22 10.45
N TRP A 589 -100.53 5.20 10.70
CA TRP A 589 -101.85 5.33 10.07
C TRP A 589 -101.86 6.36 8.93
N GLY A 590 -100.70 6.94 8.60
CA GLY A 590 -100.56 7.94 7.54
C GLY A 590 -100.93 9.35 7.95
N LYS A 591 -101.14 9.63 9.25
CA LYS A 591 -101.40 10.99 9.75
C LYS A 591 -100.09 11.76 9.88
N THR A 592 -100.03 12.96 9.31
CA THR A 592 -98.86 13.86 9.48
C THR A 592 -98.68 14.21 10.97
N VAL A 593 -97.50 13.92 11.51
CA VAL A 593 -97.08 14.27 12.89
C VAL A 593 -96.08 15.42 12.93
N TYR A 594 -95.35 15.65 11.83
CA TYR A 594 -94.45 16.78 11.68
C TYR A 594 -94.33 17.19 10.20
N GLU A 595 -94.18 18.49 9.96
CA GLU A 595 -93.93 19.04 8.62
C GLU A 595 -93.08 20.31 8.72
N SER A 596 -92.07 20.41 7.86
CA SER A 596 -91.24 21.61 7.69
C SER A 596 -91.03 21.91 6.21
N GLY A 597 -91.14 23.18 5.83
CA GLY A 597 -90.88 23.69 4.48
C GLY A 597 -89.40 23.96 4.18
N ASP A 598 -88.56 24.01 5.20
CA ASP A 598 -87.11 24.20 5.13
C ASP A 598 -86.49 23.50 6.34
N TYR A 599 -86.33 22.18 6.24
CA TYR A 599 -85.89 21.36 7.37
C TYR A 599 -84.40 21.53 7.62
N ARG A 600 -84.01 21.76 8.88
CA ARG A 600 -82.64 22.12 9.27
C ARG A 600 -82.03 21.17 10.32
N ASN A 601 -82.46 19.91 10.32
CA ASN A 601 -82.02 18.89 11.29
C ASN A 601 -82.35 19.26 12.77
N ASP A 602 -83.49 19.92 12.97
CA ASP A 602 -83.89 20.54 14.24
C ASP A 602 -85.09 19.86 14.91
N TRP A 603 -85.58 18.74 14.38
CA TRP A 603 -86.73 18.03 14.96
C TRP A 603 -86.31 16.90 15.91
N ASP A 604 -86.71 17.03 17.17
CA ASP A 604 -86.41 16.15 18.31
C ASP A 604 -87.48 15.06 18.57
N GLY A 605 -88.46 14.92 17.68
CA GLY A 605 -89.57 13.98 17.85
C GLY A 605 -90.67 14.46 18.81
N GLY A 606 -90.55 15.65 19.42
CA GLY A 606 -91.60 16.30 20.21
C GLY A 606 -92.12 15.49 21.41
N LYS A 607 -93.41 15.15 21.42
CA LYS A 607 -94.05 14.29 22.46
C LYS A 607 -94.51 12.94 21.91
N LEU A 608 -93.94 12.52 20.79
CA LEU A 608 -94.27 11.25 20.15
C LEU A 608 -93.79 10.06 21.01
N GLN A 609 -94.50 8.94 20.90
CA GLN A 609 -94.13 7.70 21.59
C GLN A 609 -93.01 6.99 20.83
N GLY A 610 -92.25 6.13 21.51
CA GLY A 610 -91.28 5.27 20.84
C GLY A 610 -91.98 4.31 19.87
N ASP A 611 -91.81 4.52 18.57
CA ASP A 611 -92.48 3.80 17.49
C ASP A 611 -91.76 4.03 16.15
N THR A 612 -92.17 3.31 15.11
CA THR A 612 -91.72 3.56 13.73
C THR A 612 -92.62 4.57 13.03
N TYR A 613 -92.01 5.65 12.56
CA TYR A 613 -92.60 6.70 11.76
C TYR A 613 -92.15 6.57 10.30
N PHE A 614 -92.88 7.21 9.39
CA PHE A 614 -92.54 7.25 7.97
C PHE A 614 -92.23 8.68 7.56
N TYR A 615 -91.19 8.90 6.76
CA TYR A 615 -90.83 10.23 6.28
C TYR A 615 -90.93 10.33 4.76
N ILE A 616 -91.22 11.55 4.29
CA ILE A 616 -91.03 11.98 2.92
C ILE A 616 -90.19 13.26 2.97
N LEU A 617 -88.99 13.21 2.40
CA LEU A 617 -88.08 14.34 2.27
C LEU A 617 -87.99 14.74 0.79
N GLN A 618 -88.40 15.96 0.47
CA GLN A 618 -88.23 16.58 -0.84
C GLN A 618 -87.02 17.51 -0.79
N VAL A 619 -85.96 17.17 -1.51
CA VAL A 619 -84.70 17.90 -1.52
C VAL A 619 -84.77 19.05 -2.53
N ALA A 620 -84.33 20.24 -2.12
CA ALA A 620 -84.28 21.43 -2.97
C ALA A 620 -83.04 21.43 -3.90
N ASP A 621 -82.90 20.41 -4.74
CA ASP A 621 -81.73 20.16 -5.59
C ASP A 621 -81.92 20.50 -7.09
N ASN A 622 -82.98 21.25 -7.44
CA ASN A 622 -83.42 21.53 -8.82
C ASN A 622 -83.74 20.28 -9.67
N ARG A 623 -83.78 19.08 -9.08
CA ARG A 623 -84.11 17.80 -9.74
C ARG A 623 -85.36 17.14 -9.16
N SER A 624 -86.01 17.79 -8.19
CA SER A 624 -87.20 17.28 -7.48
C SER A 624 -86.94 15.94 -6.78
N THR A 625 -85.75 15.75 -6.22
CA THR A 625 -85.40 14.50 -5.53
C THR A 625 -86.31 14.28 -4.31
N GLU A 626 -86.96 13.12 -4.26
CA GLU A 626 -87.82 12.72 -3.15
C GLU A 626 -87.29 11.42 -2.51
N LYS A 627 -87.04 11.45 -1.19
CA LYS A 627 -86.64 10.29 -0.41
C LYS A 627 -87.76 9.89 0.54
N ARG A 628 -88.09 8.60 0.54
CA ARG A 628 -89.09 8.01 1.43
C ARG A 628 -88.45 6.89 2.24
N GLY A 629 -88.83 6.77 3.49
CA GLY A 629 -88.30 5.72 4.35
C GLY A 629 -88.97 5.68 5.71
N THR A 630 -88.43 4.82 6.57
CA THR A 630 -88.85 4.67 7.96
C THR A 630 -87.85 5.34 8.89
N LEU A 631 -88.37 5.91 9.97
CA LEU A 631 -87.62 6.47 11.09
C LEU A 631 -88.07 5.79 12.37
N THR A 632 -87.16 5.16 13.08
CA THR A 632 -87.45 4.57 14.39
C THR A 632 -87.13 5.59 15.49
N LEU A 633 -88.13 5.98 16.26
CA LEU A 633 -87.97 6.80 17.46
C LEU A 633 -87.85 5.90 18.69
N LEU A 634 -86.74 6.03 19.43
CA LEU A 634 -86.51 5.32 20.68
C LEU A 634 -86.61 6.31 21.85
N ARG A 635 -87.32 5.95 22.92
CA ARG A 635 -87.50 6.75 24.15
C ARG A 635 -87.36 5.92 25.40
#